data_AF-A0A257XJS8-F1
#
_entry.id   AF-A0A257XJS8-F1
#
_cell.length_a   1.000
_cell.length_b   1.000
_cell.length_c   1.000
_cell.angle_alpha   90.00
_cell.angle_beta   90.00
_cell.angle_gamma   90.00
#
_symmetry.space_group_name_H-M   'P 1'
#
loop_
_entity.id
_entity.type
_entity.pdbx_description
1 polymer ?
#
loop_
_entity_poly.entity_id
_entity_poly.type
_entity_poly.pdbx_seq_one_letter_code
_entity_poly.pdbx_strand_id
1 'polypeptide(L)'
;RRHDIIDAVAEVQTGQGVVILTDMFGGTPSNLAISVMNAPDVEVVAGINLPMLVKLAKVRGELPLSEAVDVAQEAGRKYINVASRVLAGK
;
A
#
# COMPACT_ATOMS: atom_id res chain seq x y z
N ARG A 1 13.17 -5.42 -14.86
CA ARG A 1 12.78 -4.97 -13.50
C ARG A 1 11.96 -3.68 -13.50
N ARG A 2 12.48 -2.53 -13.98
CA ARG A 2 11.64 -1.31 -14.07
C ARG A 2 10.47 -1.52 -15.04
N HIS A 3 10.78 -2.04 -16.22
CA HIS A 3 9.80 -2.40 -17.23
C HIS A 3 8.77 -3.38 -16.67
N ASP A 4 9.22 -4.44 -15.99
CA ASP A 4 8.32 -5.42 -15.38
C ASP A 4 7.28 -4.79 -14.43
N ILE A 5 7.66 -3.75 -13.66
CA ILE A 5 6.73 -3.00 -12.81
C ILE A 5 5.76 -2.17 -13.65
N ILE A 6 6.26 -1.48 -14.68
CA ILE A 6 5.43 -0.67 -15.59
C ILE A 6 4.42 -1.56 -16.31
N ASP A 7 4.85 -2.72 -16.81
CA ASP A 7 4.01 -3.70 -17.49
C ASP A 7 2.94 -4.25 -16.53
N ALA A 8 3.32 -4.63 -15.32
CA ALA A 8 2.37 -5.08 -14.29
C ALA A 8 1.35 -3.99 -13.90
N VAL A 9 1.78 -2.72 -13.81
CA VAL A 9 0.87 -1.59 -13.57
C VAL A 9 -0.11 -1.43 -14.74
N ALA A 10 0.37 -1.53 -15.98
CA ALA A 10 -0.47 -1.44 -17.17
C ALA A 10 -1.50 -2.58 -17.26
N GLU A 11 -1.14 -3.79 -16.82
CA GLU A 11 -2.04 -4.96 -16.81
C GLU A 11 -3.23 -4.81 -15.86
N VAL A 12 -3.07 -4.08 -14.74
CA VAL A 12 -4.10 -3.92 -13.70
C VAL A 12 -4.79 -2.56 -13.71
N GLN A 13 -4.31 -1.62 -14.53
CA GLN A 13 -4.87 -0.28 -14.62
C GLN A 13 -6.24 -0.32 -15.32
N THR A 14 -7.29 0.05 -14.58
CA THR A 14 -8.68 0.11 -15.06
C THR A 14 -9.23 1.54 -15.14
N GLY A 15 -8.41 2.55 -14.86
CA GLY A 15 -8.79 3.97 -14.80
C GLY A 15 -9.19 4.47 -13.42
N GLN A 16 -9.09 3.62 -12.38
CA GLN A 16 -9.34 3.97 -10.98
C GLN A 16 -8.05 4.15 -10.15
N GLY A 17 -6.91 4.08 -10.82
CA GLY A 17 -5.58 4.16 -10.21
C GLY A 17 -5.05 2.82 -9.73
N VAL A 18 -3.74 2.78 -9.46
CA VAL A 18 -3.00 1.57 -9.08
C VAL A 18 -2.18 1.85 -7.83
N VAL A 19 -2.22 0.92 -6.87
CA VAL A 19 -1.35 0.96 -5.70
C VAL A 19 -0.27 -0.12 -5.80
N ILE A 20 0.99 0.28 -5.65
CA ILE A 20 2.14 -0.63 -5.57
C ILE A 20 2.48 -0.83 -4.10
N LEU A 21 2.53 -2.09 -3.67
CA LEU A 21 2.76 -2.49 -2.29
C LEU A 21 4.17 -3.07 -2.13
N THR A 22 4.96 -2.52 -1.21
CA THR A 22 6.33 -3.00 -0.92
C THR A 22 6.55 -3.26 0.56
N ASP A 23 7.55 -4.09 0.84
CA ASP A 23 7.91 -4.55 2.18
C ASP A 23 8.49 -3.45 3.06
N MET A 24 9.42 -2.62 2.55
CA MET A 24 10.12 -1.60 3.33
C MET A 24 10.51 -0.37 2.51
N PHE A 25 10.57 0.78 3.16
CA PHE A 25 11.06 2.01 2.53
C PHE A 25 12.59 1.98 2.37
N GLY A 26 13.12 2.46 1.25
CA GLY A 26 14.56 2.60 1.01
C GLY A 26 15.30 1.36 0.46
N GLY A 27 14.60 0.25 0.21
CA GLY A 27 15.16 -0.89 -0.52
C GLY A 27 15.25 -0.65 -2.03
N THR A 28 16.11 -1.39 -2.73
CA THR A 28 16.20 -1.37 -4.21
C THR A 28 14.85 -1.60 -4.91
N PRO A 29 13.96 -2.50 -4.44
CA PRO A 29 12.61 -2.67 -5.01
C PRO A 29 11.71 -1.45 -4.79
N SER A 30 11.72 -0.85 -3.60
CA SER A 30 10.91 0.33 -3.27
C SER A 30 11.36 1.57 -4.02
N ASN A 31 12.67 1.81 -4.17
CA ASN A 31 13.18 2.93 -4.96
C ASN A 31 12.80 2.79 -6.44
N LEU A 32 12.74 1.57 -6.94
CA LEU A 32 12.30 1.29 -8.30
C LEU A 32 10.80 1.56 -8.46
N ALA A 33 9.96 1.12 -7.52
CA ALA A 33 8.53 1.43 -7.49
C ALA A 33 8.28 2.95 -7.40
N ILE A 34 9.02 3.65 -6.54
CA ILE A 34 8.95 5.11 -6.39
C ILE A 34 9.27 5.82 -7.71
N SER A 35 10.23 5.31 -8.50
CA SER A 35 10.57 5.89 -9.81
C SER A 35 9.45 5.76 -10.87
N VAL A 36 8.41 4.97 -10.59
CA VAL A 36 7.23 4.75 -11.45
C VAL A 36 6.04 5.60 -11.01
N MET A 37 6.06 6.25 -9.83
CA MET A 37 5.02 7.19 -9.36
C MET A 37 4.85 8.45 -10.23
N ASN A 38 5.75 8.71 -11.17
CA ASN A 38 5.56 9.82 -12.11
C ASN A 38 4.40 9.58 -13.10
N ALA A 39 3.84 8.36 -13.12
CA ALA A 39 2.59 8.10 -13.83
C ALA A 39 1.41 8.67 -13.02
N PRO A 40 0.46 9.36 -13.66
CA PRO A 40 -0.77 9.77 -12.98
C PRO A 40 -1.50 8.54 -12.43
N ASP A 41 -2.13 8.71 -11.27
CA ASP A 41 -2.94 7.69 -10.61
C ASP A 41 -2.17 6.44 -10.15
N VAL A 42 -0.87 6.54 -9.86
CA VAL A 42 -0.07 5.48 -9.25
C VAL A 42 0.44 5.91 -7.87
N GLU A 43 0.10 5.12 -6.85
CA GLU A 43 0.57 5.31 -5.46
C GLU A 43 1.50 4.18 -5.03
N VAL A 44 2.46 4.48 -4.16
CA VAL A 44 3.40 3.48 -3.61
C VAL A 44 3.31 3.46 -2.09
N VAL A 45 3.00 2.28 -1.54
CA VAL A 45 2.93 2.05 -0.09
C VAL A 45 4.02 1.07 0.31
N ALA A 46 4.99 1.56 1.07
CA ALA A 46 6.05 0.75 1.67
C ALA A 46 5.73 0.41 3.13
N GLY A 47 6.25 -0.72 3.61
CA GLY A 47 5.99 -1.15 4.99
C GLY A 47 4.67 -1.91 5.16
N ILE A 48 4.23 -2.62 4.13
CA ILE A 48 2.94 -3.31 4.16
C ILE A 48 2.88 -4.38 5.24
N ASN A 49 1.71 -4.50 5.86
CA ASN A 49 1.40 -5.54 6.82
C ASN A 49 0.02 -6.16 6.54
N LEU A 50 -0.31 -7.24 7.26
CA LEU A 50 -1.56 -7.96 7.05
C LEU A 50 -2.82 -7.10 7.25
N PRO A 51 -2.95 -6.28 8.31
CA PRO A 51 -4.09 -5.35 8.46
C PRO A 51 -4.28 -4.41 7.26
N MET A 52 -3.20 -3.88 6.69
CA MET A 52 -3.26 -3.03 5.50
C MET A 52 -3.82 -3.81 4.31
N LEU A 53 -3.33 -5.02 4.05
CA LEU A 53 -3.79 -5.86 2.94
C LEU A 53 -5.28 -6.22 3.05
N VAL A 54 -5.72 -6.61 4.25
CA VAL A 54 -7.14 -6.91 4.51
C VAL A 54 -8.00 -5.67 4.29
N LYS A 55 -7.55 -4.50 4.75
CA LYS A 55 -8.29 -3.25 4.59
C LYS A 55 -8.37 -2.83 3.11
N LEU A 56 -7.26 -2.88 2.37
CA LEU A 56 -7.21 -2.58 0.93
C LEU A 56 -8.13 -3.51 0.14
N ALA A 57 -8.06 -4.83 0.37
CA ALA A 57 -8.91 -5.80 -0.31
C ALA A 57 -10.41 -5.52 -0.13
N LYS A 58 -10.79 -4.98 1.04
CA LYS A 58 -12.17 -4.60 1.34
C LYS A 58 -12.60 -3.31 0.66
N VAL A 59 -11.76 -2.28 0.64
CA VAL A 59 -12.17 -0.92 0.20
C VAL A 59 -11.81 -0.58 -1.26
N ARG A 60 -10.98 -1.38 -1.92
CA ARG A 60 -10.46 -1.09 -3.28
C ARG A 60 -11.52 -0.90 -4.37
N GLY A 61 -12.75 -1.38 -4.16
CA GLY A 61 -13.86 -1.21 -5.10
C GLY A 61 -14.88 -0.15 -4.66
N GLU A 62 -14.68 0.47 -3.50
CA GLU A 62 -15.64 1.37 -2.85
C GLU A 62 -15.10 2.81 -2.74
N LEU A 63 -13.78 2.97 -2.61
CA LEU A 63 -13.14 4.27 -2.35
C LEU A 63 -12.19 4.68 -3.48
N PRO A 64 -11.99 5.99 -3.71
CA PRO A 64 -10.88 6.50 -4.52
C PRO A 64 -9.52 6.02 -4.01
N LEU A 65 -8.52 5.96 -4.89
CA LEU A 65 -7.18 5.45 -4.59
C LEU A 65 -6.56 6.09 -3.33
N SER A 66 -6.58 7.43 -3.24
CA SER A 66 -6.00 8.17 -2.11
C SER A 66 -6.65 7.79 -0.78
N GLU A 67 -7.98 7.80 -0.73
CA GLU A 67 -8.75 7.43 0.45
C GLU A 67 -8.54 5.96 0.84
N ALA A 68 -8.48 5.05 -0.15
CA ALA A 68 -8.21 3.63 0.07
C ALA A 68 -6.83 3.40 0.72
N VAL A 69 -5.81 4.14 0.26
CA VAL A 69 -4.45 4.09 0.82
C VAL A 69 -4.43 4.65 2.24
N ASP A 70 -5.09 5.77 2.50
CA ASP A 70 -5.14 6.41 3.82
C ASP A 70 -5.79 5.49 4.87
N VAL A 71 -6.98 4.95 4.57
CA VAL A 71 -7.68 4.07 5.54
C VAL A 71 -6.93 2.75 5.75
N ALA A 72 -6.19 2.28 4.75
CA ALA A 72 -5.34 1.11 4.89
C ALA A 72 -4.12 1.39 5.78
N GLN A 73 -3.44 2.52 5.58
CA GLN A 73 -2.32 2.94 6.42
C GLN A 73 -2.76 3.09 7.88
N GLU A 74 -3.92 3.72 8.12
CA GLU A 74 -4.47 3.82 9.47
C GLU A 74 -4.73 2.44 10.10
N ALA A 75 -5.33 1.51 9.35
CA ALA A 75 -5.54 0.15 9.83
C ALA A 75 -4.20 -0.53 10.15
N GLY A 76 -3.20 -0.36 9.28
CA GLY A 76 -1.84 -0.84 9.51
C GLY A 76 -1.28 -0.36 10.84
N ARG A 77 -1.36 0.94 11.12
CA ARG A 77 -0.86 1.55 12.36
C ARG A 77 -1.66 1.12 13.59
N LYS A 78 -2.99 1.11 13.52
CA LYS A 78 -3.90 0.75 14.64
C LYS A 78 -3.68 -0.68 15.14
N TYR A 79 -3.24 -1.59 14.27
CA TYR A 79 -3.01 -2.99 14.61
C TYR A 79 -1.58 -3.29 15.06
N ILE A 80 -0.66 -2.32 14.99
CA ILE A 80 0.68 -2.46 15.57
C ILE A 80 0.59 -2.20 17.07
N ASN A 81 0.46 -3.28 17.83
CA ASN A 81 0.38 -3.23 19.29
C ASN A 81 1.35 -4.20 19.95
N VAL A 82 1.82 -3.83 21.13
CA VAL A 82 2.54 -4.75 22.01
C VAL A 82 1.50 -5.40 22.92
N ALA A 83 1.26 -6.71 22.77
CA ALA A 83 0.20 -7.43 23.48
C ALA A 83 0.25 -7.22 25.01
N SER A 84 1.45 -7.20 25.59
CA SER A 84 1.62 -6.95 27.03
C SER A 84 1.18 -5.55 27.47
N ARG A 85 1.20 -4.54 26.59
CA ARG A 85 0.70 -3.19 26.89
C ARG A 85 -0.82 -3.13 26.83
N VAL A 86 -1.42 -3.74 25.79
CA VAL A 86 -2.88 -3.79 25.61
C VAL A 86 -3.56 -4.60 26.71
N LEU A 87 -2.99 -5.75 27.08
CA LEU A 87 -3.56 -6.64 28.11
C LEU A 87 -3.32 -6.14 29.53
N ALA A 88 -2.32 -5.27 29.76
CA ALA A 88 -2.04 -4.69 31.07
C ALA A 88 -2.92 -3.47 31.41
N GLY A 89 -3.86 -3.07 30.54
CA GLY A 89 -4.80 -1.99 30.83
C GLY A 89 -4.14 -0.61 31.02
N LYS A 90 -3.08 -0.33 30.26
CA LYS A 90 -2.53 1.03 30.12
C LYS A 90 -2.76 1.55 28.71
#